data_AF-T1L5C9-F1
#
_entry.id   AF-T1L5C9-F1
#
_cell.length_a   1.000
_cell.length_b   1.000
_cell.length_c   1.000
_cell.angle_alpha   90.00
_cell.angle_beta   90.00
_cell.angle_gamma   90.00
#
_symmetry.space_group_name_H-M   'P 1'
#
loop_
_entity.id
_entity.type
_entity.pdbx_description
1 polymer ?
#
loop_
_entity_poly.entity_id
_entity_poly.type
_entity_poly.pdbx_seq_one_letter_code
_entity_poly.pdbx_strand_id
1 'polypeptide(L)'
;METTSPVKEKKSKKKSRKSDAGKQDSDFVLKPTGDVVNDDSWPLLLKNFSKLNVRCNHFTPLPNGCSPYKRDINEYVKSGFINLDKPSNPSSHEVV
;
A
#
# COMPACT_ATOMS: atom_id res chain seq x y z
N MET A 1 22.50 56.93 7.97
CA MET A 1 21.08 56.72 8.29
C MET A 1 20.59 55.76 7.20
N GLU A 2 20.24 54.49 7.38
CA GLU A 2 19.79 53.64 8.51
C GLU A 2 20.07 52.15 8.08
N THR A 3 20.74 51.28 8.85
CA THR A 3 20.19 50.20 9.73
C THR A 3 18.84 49.62 9.26
N THR A 4 18.63 48.35 8.89
CA THR A 4 18.70 47.11 9.70
C THR A 4 18.37 45.83 8.87
N SER A 5 19.09 44.73 9.17
CA SER A 5 18.75 43.29 9.34
C SER A 5 17.59 42.54 8.59
N PRO A 6 17.70 41.20 8.42
CA PRO A 6 16.94 40.39 7.46
C PRO A 6 15.67 39.73 8.04
N VAL A 7 14.60 39.64 7.24
CA VAL A 7 13.40 38.86 7.57
C VAL A 7 13.62 37.39 7.19
N LYS A 8 13.67 36.51 8.20
CA LYS A 8 13.62 35.05 8.07
C LYS A 8 12.26 34.63 7.50
N GLU A 9 12.23 34.20 6.25
CA GLU A 9 11.13 33.38 5.72
C GLU A 9 11.20 31.97 6.35
N LYS A 10 10.20 31.67 7.18
CA LYS A 10 9.96 30.34 7.73
C LYS A 10 9.61 29.39 6.60
N LYS A 11 10.57 28.54 6.20
CA LYS A 11 10.39 27.42 5.28
C LYS A 11 9.42 26.41 5.90
N SER A 12 8.12 26.58 5.66
CA SER A 12 7.10 25.62 6.04
C SER A 12 7.32 24.34 5.24
N LYS A 13 7.94 23.36 5.91
CA LYS A 13 8.20 22.02 5.37
C LYS A 13 6.85 21.34 5.17
N LYS A 14 6.23 21.54 4.01
CA LYS A 14 5.00 20.88 3.57
C LYS A 14 5.31 19.39 3.45
N LYS A 15 5.10 18.65 4.55
CA LYS A 15 5.25 17.20 4.64
C LYS A 15 4.21 16.61 3.68
N SER A 16 4.65 16.27 2.47
CA SER A 16 3.83 15.61 1.46
C SER A 16 3.25 14.35 2.10
N ARG A 17 1.93 14.33 2.32
CA ARG A 17 1.20 13.11 2.62
C ARG A 17 1.40 12.22 1.40
N LYS A 18 2.31 11.25 1.49
CA LYS A 18 2.34 10.10 0.58
C LYS A 18 1.09 9.31 0.92
N SER A 19 -0.04 9.68 0.30
CA SER A 19 -1.18 8.78 0.21
C SER A 19 -0.68 7.59 -0.58
N ASP A 20 -0.54 6.44 0.08
CA ASP A 20 -0.39 5.14 -0.55
C ASP A 20 -1.72 4.79 -1.24
N ALA A 21 -2.06 5.59 -2.26
CA ALA A 21 -3.14 5.28 -3.18
C ALA A 21 -2.60 4.16 -4.06
N GLY A 22 -2.70 2.92 -3.54
CA GLY A 22 -2.30 1.71 -4.25
C GLY A 22 -2.84 1.76 -5.67
N LYS A 23 -1.96 1.52 -6.64
CA LYS A 23 -2.26 1.56 -8.08
C LYS A 23 -3.39 0.56 -8.36
N GLN A 24 -4.61 1.08 -8.55
CA GLN A 24 -5.84 0.27 -8.65
C GLN A 24 -5.93 -0.54 -9.95
N ASP A 25 -5.21 -0.14 -11.00
CA ASP A 25 -5.44 -0.66 -12.36
C ASP A 25 -4.50 -1.78 -12.82
N SER A 26 -3.43 -2.10 -12.10
CA SER A 26 -2.50 -3.13 -12.56
C SER A 26 -2.89 -4.53 -12.08
N ASP A 27 -3.06 -5.46 -13.03
CA ASP A 27 -3.17 -6.89 -12.75
C ASP A 27 -1.82 -7.44 -12.25
N PHE A 28 -1.66 -7.46 -10.93
CA PHE A 28 -0.54 -8.12 -10.26
C PHE A 28 -0.78 -9.63 -10.20
N VAL A 29 -0.73 -10.30 -11.35
CA VAL A 29 -0.96 -11.73 -11.49
C VAL A 29 0.32 -12.42 -11.94
N LEU A 30 0.64 -13.54 -11.29
CA LEU A 30 1.75 -14.40 -11.68
C LEU A 30 1.41 -15.14 -12.97
N LYS A 31 2.32 -15.11 -13.93
CA LYS A 31 2.20 -15.89 -15.16
C LYS A 31 2.75 -17.30 -14.92
N PRO A 32 2.17 -18.35 -15.53
CA PRO A 32 2.57 -19.74 -15.35
C PRO A 32 3.86 -20.12 -16.09
N THR A 33 4.75 -19.17 -16.40
CA THR A 33 6.00 -19.42 -17.10
C THR A 33 7.05 -18.41 -16.64
N GLY A 34 8.28 -18.89 -16.41
CA GLY A 34 9.31 -18.28 -15.57
C GLY A 34 10.02 -17.05 -16.15
N ASP A 35 9.26 -16.02 -16.50
CA ASP A 35 9.82 -14.70 -16.73
C ASP A 35 10.27 -14.09 -15.40
N VAL A 36 11.44 -13.45 -15.41
CA VAL A 36 11.90 -12.65 -14.26
C VAL A 36 10.94 -11.47 -14.09
N VAL A 37 10.07 -11.55 -13.08
CA VAL A 37 9.11 -10.50 -12.78
C VAL A 37 9.79 -9.41 -11.97
N ASN A 38 9.76 -8.17 -12.47
CA ASN A 38 10.16 -6.99 -11.69
C ASN A 38 9.03 -6.65 -10.70
N ASP A 39 9.23 -7.04 -9.45
CA ASP A 39 8.23 -7.09 -8.39
C ASP A 39 8.38 -5.96 -7.33
N ASP A 40 9.34 -5.06 -7.50
CA ASP A 40 9.54 -3.90 -6.62
C ASP A 40 8.32 -2.96 -6.54
N SER A 41 7.52 -2.96 -7.59
CA SER A 41 6.28 -2.17 -7.70
C SER A 41 5.02 -2.93 -7.26
N TRP A 42 5.15 -4.21 -6.91
CA TRP A 42 4.03 -5.05 -6.50
C TRP A 42 3.65 -4.74 -5.05
N PRO A 43 2.34 -4.62 -4.75
CA PRO A 43 1.92 -4.15 -3.45
C PRO A 43 1.71 -5.30 -2.45
N LEU A 44 1.66 -4.94 -1.17
CA LEU A 44 1.34 -5.85 -0.06
C LEU A 44 2.24 -7.09 -0.05
N LEU A 45 1.62 -8.28 -0.04
CA LEU A 45 2.28 -9.58 0.06
C LEU A 45 3.03 -9.99 -1.20
N LEU A 46 2.77 -9.33 -2.32
CA LEU A 46 3.40 -9.62 -3.61
C LEU A 46 4.73 -8.88 -3.80
N LYS A 47 5.11 -8.01 -2.84
CA LYS A 47 6.38 -7.30 -2.86
C LYS A 47 7.56 -8.25 -2.57
N ASN A 48 8.60 -8.21 -3.40
CA ASN A 48 9.77 -9.10 -3.31
C ASN A 48 9.44 -10.60 -3.51
N PHE A 49 8.39 -10.92 -4.27
CA PHE A 49 8.12 -12.27 -4.76
C PHE A 49 9.34 -12.96 -5.39
N SER A 50 10.20 -12.23 -6.11
CA SER A 50 11.43 -12.75 -6.74
C SER A 50 12.44 -13.32 -5.75
N LYS A 51 12.34 -12.96 -4.46
CA LYS A 51 13.22 -13.47 -3.38
C LYS A 51 12.72 -14.77 -2.74
N LEU A 52 11.55 -15.27 -3.15
CA LEU A 52 11.00 -16.52 -2.62
C LEU A 52 11.68 -17.74 -3.25
N ASN A 53 11.84 -18.81 -2.47
CA ASN A 53 12.36 -20.07 -2.98
C ASN A 53 11.33 -20.71 -3.94
N VAL A 54 11.75 -20.97 -5.18
CA VAL A 54 10.90 -21.56 -6.21
C VAL A 54 10.97 -23.08 -6.18
N ARG A 55 9.83 -23.74 -5.97
CA ARG A 55 9.72 -25.20 -6.10
C ARG A 55 9.32 -25.64 -7.51
N CYS A 56 8.31 -25.00 -8.10
CA CYS A 56 7.84 -25.23 -9.48
C CYS A 56 7.24 -23.93 -10.03
N ASN A 57 7.54 -23.61 -11.30
CA ASN A 57 6.99 -22.43 -12.01
C ASN A 57 5.79 -22.75 -12.90
N HIS A 58 5.38 -24.02 -12.97
CA HIS A 58 4.28 -24.47 -13.80
C HIS A 58 3.04 -24.68 -12.93
N PHE A 59 2.01 -23.89 -13.17
CA PHE A 59 0.70 -24.02 -12.53
C PHE A 59 -0.39 -23.58 -13.50
N THR A 60 -1.63 -24.02 -13.27
CA THR A 60 -2.78 -23.59 -14.07
C THR A 60 -3.47 -22.43 -13.34
N PRO A 61 -3.41 -21.18 -13.85
CA PRO A 61 -4.10 -20.07 -13.22
C PRO A 61 -5.61 -20.30 -13.30
N LEU A 62 -6.27 -20.37 -12.16
CA LEU A 62 -7.73 -20.46 -12.07
C LEU A 62 -8.32 -19.04 -11.97
N PRO A 63 -9.48 -18.76 -12.58
CA PRO A 63 -10.10 -17.44 -12.57
C PRO A 63 -10.78 -17.07 -11.22
N ASN A 64 -10.51 -17.84 -10.17
CA ASN A 64 -11.18 -17.70 -8.89
C ASN A 64 -10.40 -16.77 -7.97
N GLY A 65 -11.10 -15.82 -7.35
CA GLY A 65 -10.52 -14.83 -6.46
C GLY A 65 -9.98 -13.60 -7.21
N CYS A 66 -9.48 -12.64 -6.44
CA CYS A 66 -8.98 -11.39 -6.98
C CYS A 66 -7.86 -10.81 -6.10
N SER A 67 -7.06 -9.92 -6.69
CA SER A 67 -6.03 -9.19 -5.96
C SER A 67 -6.65 -8.28 -4.89
N PRO A 68 -5.94 -7.95 -3.80
CA PRO A 68 -6.51 -7.18 -2.69
C PRO A 68 -7.17 -5.85 -3.06
N TYR A 69 -6.64 -5.15 -4.07
CA TYR A 69 -7.19 -3.87 -4.54
C TYR A 69 -8.38 -4.01 -5.49
N LYS A 70 -8.59 -5.19 -6.08
CA LYS A 70 -9.68 -5.46 -7.05
C LYS A 70 -10.91 -6.16 -6.43
N ARG A 71 -10.96 -6.29 -5.10
CA ARG A 71 -12.10 -6.89 -4.38
C ARG A 71 -13.33 -6.01 -4.47
N ASP A 72 -14.51 -6.63 -4.48
CA ASP A 72 -15.78 -5.90 -4.27
C ASP A 72 -15.74 -5.20 -2.90
N ILE A 73 -16.38 -4.04 -2.79
CA ILE A 73 -16.33 -3.20 -1.59
C ILE A 73 -16.83 -3.95 -0.35
N ASN A 74 -17.85 -4.79 -0.51
CA ASN A 74 -18.39 -5.59 0.60
C ASN A 74 -17.36 -6.60 1.13
N GLU A 75 -16.63 -7.26 0.22
CA GLU A 75 -15.59 -8.23 0.58
C GLU A 75 -14.32 -7.56 1.10
N TYR A 76 -13.98 -6.38 0.54
CA TYR A 76 -12.86 -5.56 0.98
C TYR A 76 -13.04 -5.09 2.44
N VAL A 77 -14.25 -4.67 2.83
CA VAL A 77 -14.54 -4.28 4.21
C VAL A 77 -14.53 -5.50 5.14
N LYS A 78 -15.14 -6.62 4.73
CA LYS A 78 -15.17 -7.86 5.53
C LYS A 78 -13.78 -8.43 5.82
N SER A 79 -12.86 -8.33 4.86
CA SER A 79 -11.47 -8.81 4.99
C SER A 79 -10.46 -7.68 5.29
N GLY A 80 -10.96 -6.48 5.56
CA GLY A 80 -10.16 -5.27 5.75
C GLY A 80 -9.73 -5.06 7.19
N PHE A 81 -8.84 -4.10 7.38
CA PHE A 81 -8.48 -3.57 8.69
C PHE A 81 -8.43 -2.05 8.60
N ILE A 82 -8.64 -1.38 9.73
CA ILE A 82 -8.60 0.08 9.80
C ILE A 82 -7.46 0.50 10.71
N ASN A 83 -6.56 1.31 10.16
CA ASN A 83 -5.54 1.99 10.96
C ASN A 83 -6.17 3.23 11.61
N LEU A 84 -6.77 3.04 12.78
CA LEU A 84 -7.43 4.10 13.54
C LEU A 84 -6.45 4.77 14.50
N ASP A 85 -6.41 6.10 14.46
CA ASP A 85 -5.76 6.90 15.49
C ASP A 85 -6.75 7.11 16.64
N LYS A 86 -6.49 6.46 17.77
CA LYS A 86 -7.44 6.38 18.88
C LYS A 86 -7.62 7.75 19.54
N PRO A 87 -8.85 8.27 19.70
CA PRO A 87 -9.09 9.51 20.43
C PRO A 87 -8.85 9.34 21.94
N SER A 88 -8.55 10.45 22.62
CA SER A 88 -8.35 10.46 24.07
C SER A 88 -9.68 10.20 24.80
N ASN A 89 -9.63 9.36 25.84
CA ASN A 89 -10.71 8.93 26.76
C ASN A 89 -11.48 7.63 26.48
N PRO A 90 -12.15 7.39 25.34
CA PRO A 90 -12.94 6.17 25.19
C PRO A 90 -12.02 4.95 25.29
N SER A 91 -12.47 3.90 25.95
CA SER A 91 -11.72 2.65 26.02
C SER A 91 -11.71 1.97 24.65
N SER A 92 -10.70 1.14 24.36
CA SER A 92 -10.61 0.48 23.05
C SER A 92 -11.81 -0.41 22.75
N HIS A 93 -12.41 -1.04 23.77
CA HIS A 93 -13.61 -1.87 23.60
C HIS A 93 -14.86 -1.07 23.21
N GLU A 94 -14.90 0.24 23.49
CA GLU A 94 -15.98 1.12 23.06
C GLU A 94 -15.79 1.66 21.64
N VAL A 95 -14.54 1.63 21.14
CA VAL A 95 -14.18 2.13 19.81
C VAL A 95 -14.22 1.01 18.76
N VAL A 96 -14.10 -0.25 19.18
CA VAL A 96 -14.04 -1.45 18.33
C VAL A 96 -15.44 -1.95 17.95
#